data_AF-A0A967GR15-F1
#
_entry.id   AF-A0A967GR15-F1
#
_cell.length_a   1.000
_cell.length_b   1.000
_cell.length_c   1.000
_cell.angle_alpha   90.00
_cell.angle_beta   90.00
_cell.angle_gamma   90.00
#
_symmetry.space_group_name_H-M   'P 1'
#
loop_
_entity.id
_entity.type
_entity.pdbx_description
1 polymer ?
#
loop_
_entity_poly.entity_id
_entity_poly.type
_entity_poly.pdbx_seq_one_letter_code
_entity_poly.pdbx_strand_id
1 'polypeptide(L)'
;MKSPGEIENLRRAQKVTGDAMTFACGTIANATPDRDGTLHHDGDVLSSERVRAMITAFLIERGFSNAHDSIVVTVPHVADCHHFGEGPLKADLPVIVDIFPMDNATRYHGDMTRTVVCGEPSDEI
;
A
#
# COMPACT_ATOMS: atom_id res chain seq x y z
N MET A 1 3.45 23.27 -18.39
CA MET A 1 2.43 22.31 -18.86
C MET A 1 3.18 21.07 -19.33
N LYS A 2 2.71 19.87 -18.98
CA LYS A 2 3.38 18.61 -19.38
C LYS A 2 3.14 18.33 -20.86
N SER A 3 4.15 17.84 -21.57
CA SER A 3 4.03 17.44 -22.98
C SER A 3 3.21 16.13 -23.12
N PRO A 4 2.71 15.80 -24.32
CA PRO A 4 2.02 14.53 -24.55
C PRO A 4 2.86 13.30 -24.16
N GLY A 5 4.17 13.32 -24.39
CA GLY A 5 5.07 12.23 -23.99
C GLY A 5 5.23 12.13 -22.47
N GLU A 6 5.30 13.25 -21.77
CA GLU A 6 5.34 13.25 -20.30
C GLU A 6 4.03 12.75 -19.70
N ILE A 7 2.89 13.11 -20.30
CA ILE A 7 1.57 12.61 -19.91
C ILE A 7 1.52 11.09 -20.05
N GLU A 8 2.07 10.54 -21.13
CA GLU A 8 2.08 9.09 -21.33
C GLU A 8 2.95 8.35 -20.31
N ASN A 9 4.13 8.90 -20.00
CA ASN A 9 4.98 8.35 -18.94
C ASN A 9 4.28 8.36 -17.57
N LEU A 10 3.55 9.43 -17.26
CA LEU A 10 2.75 9.51 -16.03
C LEU A 10 1.61 8.52 -15.99
N ARG A 11 0.90 8.32 -17.11
CA ARG A 11 -0.17 7.31 -17.19
C ARG A 11 0.37 5.92 -16.95
N ARG A 12 1.51 5.60 -17.55
CA ARG A 12 2.20 4.33 -17.32
C ARG A 12 2.57 4.16 -15.84
N ALA A 13 3.20 5.16 -15.23
CA ALA A 13 3.60 5.10 -13.83
C ALA A 13 2.38 4.94 -12.91
N GLN A 14 1.34 5.75 -13.11
CA GLN A 14 0.10 5.68 -12.34
C GLN A 14 -0.62 4.34 -12.51
N LYS A 15 -0.58 3.74 -13.71
CA LYS A 15 -1.18 2.42 -13.93
C LYS A 15 -0.52 1.36 -13.05
N VAL A 16 0.82 1.31 -13.04
CA VAL A 16 1.55 0.34 -12.21
C VAL A 16 1.33 0.60 -10.72
N THR A 17 1.26 1.86 -10.30
CA THR A 17 0.84 2.22 -8.94
C THR A 17 -0.55 1.71 -8.60
N GLY A 18 -1.52 1.83 -9.51
CA GLY A 18 -2.87 1.30 -9.32
C GLY A 18 -2.92 -0.23 -9.24
N ASP A 19 -2.09 -0.91 -10.04
CA ASP A 19 -1.96 -2.37 -9.98
C ASP A 19 -1.36 -2.79 -8.61
N ALA A 20 -0.35 -2.08 -8.10
CA ALA A 20 0.25 -2.31 -6.79
C ALA A 20 -0.74 -2.02 -5.64
N MET A 21 -1.53 -0.95 -5.76
CA MET A 21 -2.58 -0.61 -4.79
C MET A 21 -3.65 -1.69 -4.72
N THR A 22 -4.10 -2.19 -5.87
CA THR A 22 -5.08 -3.28 -5.93
C THR A 22 -4.54 -4.54 -5.25
N PHE A 23 -3.27 -4.86 -5.50
CA PHE A 23 -2.60 -5.98 -4.84
C PHE A 23 -2.52 -5.79 -3.31
N ALA A 24 -2.06 -4.64 -2.83
CA ALA A 24 -1.90 -4.36 -1.42
C ALA A 24 -3.25 -4.35 -0.67
N CYS A 25 -4.22 -3.58 -1.15
CA CYS A 25 -5.55 -3.51 -0.56
C CYS A 25 -6.26 -4.87 -0.63
N GLY A 26 -6.13 -5.60 -1.76
CA GLY A 26 -6.69 -6.94 -1.88
C GLY A 26 -6.09 -7.93 -0.89
N THR A 27 -4.77 -7.83 -0.63
CA THR A 27 -4.09 -8.65 0.38
C THR A 27 -4.64 -8.38 1.77
N ILE A 28 -4.78 -7.11 2.14
CA ILE A 28 -5.29 -6.71 3.47
C ILE A 28 -6.76 -7.09 3.62
N ALA A 29 -7.61 -6.73 2.66
CA ALA A 29 -9.06 -6.95 2.72
C ALA A 29 -9.45 -8.43 2.78
N ASN A 30 -8.63 -9.32 2.20
CA ASN A 30 -8.86 -10.76 2.19
C ASN A 30 -7.98 -11.52 3.21
N ALA A 31 -7.31 -10.81 4.12
CA ALA A 31 -6.56 -11.45 5.19
C ALA A 31 -7.49 -12.20 6.16
N THR A 32 -6.93 -13.18 6.87
CA THR A 32 -7.68 -13.96 7.86
C THR A 32 -7.39 -13.47 9.26
N PRO A 33 -8.39 -12.97 10.02
CA PRO A 33 -8.18 -12.62 11.42
C PRO A 33 -8.04 -13.87 12.30
N ASP A 34 -7.16 -13.81 13.30
CA ASP A 34 -7.14 -14.75 14.41
C ASP A 34 -8.12 -14.37 15.53
N ARG A 35 -8.08 -15.10 16.64
CA ARG A 35 -8.97 -14.88 17.80
C ARG A 35 -8.82 -13.49 18.43
N ASP A 36 -7.66 -12.86 18.29
CA ASP A 36 -7.35 -11.54 18.81
C ASP A 36 -7.45 -10.45 17.72
N GLY A 37 -8.04 -10.80 16.57
CA GLY A 37 -8.23 -9.93 15.42
C GLY A 37 -6.95 -9.63 14.64
N THR A 38 -5.82 -10.27 14.94
CA THR A 38 -4.58 -10.09 14.16
C THR A 38 -4.76 -10.67 12.77
N LEU A 39 -4.43 -9.90 11.74
CA LEU A 39 -4.54 -10.34 10.36
C LEU A 39 -3.39 -11.29 10.00
N HIS A 40 -3.72 -12.36 9.28
CA HIS A 40 -2.78 -13.33 8.72
C HIS A 40 -2.99 -13.45 7.22
N HIS A 41 -1.88 -13.63 6.49
CA HIS A 41 -1.86 -13.91 5.06
C HIS A 41 -0.85 -15.01 4.79
N ASP A 42 -1.22 -16.04 4.03
CA ASP A 42 -0.39 -17.22 3.77
C ASP A 42 0.18 -17.90 5.03
N GLY A 43 -0.59 -17.90 6.13
CA GLY A 43 -0.22 -18.55 7.39
C GLY A 43 0.69 -17.74 8.32
N ASP A 44 1.17 -16.58 7.87
CA ASP A 44 1.99 -15.67 8.67
C ASP A 44 1.23 -14.39 9.02
N VAL A 45 1.63 -13.75 10.13
CA VAL A 45 1.11 -12.43 10.53
C VAL A 45 1.31 -11.42 9.40
N LEU A 46 0.25 -10.65 9.11
CA LEU A 46 0.29 -9.55 8.16
C LEU A 46 0.57 -8.25 8.92
N SER A 47 1.83 -7.84 8.93
CA SER A 47 2.27 -6.58 9.54
C SER A 47 2.42 -5.47 8.50
N SER A 48 2.48 -4.22 8.96
CA SER A 48 2.80 -3.05 8.11
C SER A 48 4.08 -3.27 7.30
N GLU A 49 5.15 -3.74 7.92
CA GLU A 49 6.43 -4.03 7.29
C GLU A 49 6.31 -5.11 6.22
N ARG A 50 5.53 -6.17 6.50
CA ARG A 50 5.33 -7.27 5.54
C ARG A 50 4.58 -6.78 4.31
N VAL A 51 3.51 -6.00 4.47
CA VAL A 51 2.78 -5.42 3.33
C VAL A 51 3.70 -4.50 2.52
N ARG A 52 4.49 -3.64 3.17
CA ARG A 52 5.47 -2.78 2.48
C ARG A 52 6.52 -3.57 1.70
N ALA A 53 7.01 -4.67 2.27
CA ALA A 53 7.92 -5.58 1.58
C ALA A 53 7.26 -6.24 0.35
N MET A 54 6.00 -6.67 0.46
CA MET A 54 5.23 -7.22 -0.65
C MET A 54 5.01 -6.18 -1.77
N ILE A 55 4.67 -4.94 -1.42
CA ILE A 55 4.54 -3.83 -2.39
C ILE A 55 5.88 -3.58 -3.09
N THR A 56 6.98 -3.52 -2.34
CA THR A 56 8.32 -3.28 -2.88
C THR A 56 8.73 -4.38 -3.86
N ALA A 57 8.50 -5.66 -3.52
CA ALA A 57 8.77 -6.78 -4.41
C ALA A 57 7.93 -6.68 -5.70
N PHE A 58 6.63 -6.41 -5.57
CA PHE A 58 5.71 -6.25 -6.71
C PHE A 58 6.18 -5.16 -7.69
N LEU A 59 6.67 -4.03 -7.17
CA LEU A 59 7.16 -2.91 -7.96
C LEU A 59 8.50 -3.19 -8.65
N ILE A 60 9.45 -3.80 -7.94
CA ILE A 60 10.78 -4.12 -8.48
C ILE A 60 10.66 -5.06 -9.68
N GLU A 61 9.80 -6.08 -9.59
CA GLU A 61 9.52 -7.02 -10.70
C GLU A 61 8.99 -6.32 -11.96
N ARG A 62 8.42 -5.12 -11.82
CA ARG A 62 7.86 -4.32 -12.92
C ARG A 62 8.79 -3.19 -13.38
N GLY A 63 10.01 -3.15 -12.85
CA GLY A 63 11.00 -2.12 -13.19
C GLY A 63 10.76 -0.77 -12.51
N PHE A 64 10.10 -0.78 -11.35
CA PHE A 64 9.88 0.42 -10.54
C PHE A 64 10.75 0.40 -9.28
N SER A 65 11.17 1.58 -8.84
CA SER A 65 11.83 1.76 -7.54
C SER A 65 10.85 2.30 -6.51
N ASN A 66 10.93 1.76 -5.30
CA ASN A 66 10.21 2.23 -4.12
C ASN A 66 11.18 2.90 -3.13
N ALA A 67 11.92 3.92 -3.61
CA ALA A 67 13.11 4.44 -2.91
C ALA A 67 12.83 5.07 -1.54
N HIS A 68 11.59 5.48 -1.30
CA HIS A 68 11.16 6.11 -0.06
C HIS A 68 10.31 5.18 0.81
N ASP A 69 10.20 3.90 0.42
CA ASP A 69 9.24 2.94 0.96
C ASP A 69 7.77 3.38 0.75
N SER A 70 6.83 2.47 0.96
CA SER A 70 5.39 2.77 0.97
C SER A 70 4.93 3.06 2.40
N ILE A 71 3.80 3.73 2.58
CA ILE A 71 3.18 3.87 3.91
C ILE A 71 2.09 2.82 4.02
N VAL A 72 2.11 2.02 5.09
CA VAL A 72 1.04 1.07 5.43
C VAL A 72 0.77 1.23 6.92
N VAL A 73 -0.10 2.18 7.27
CA VAL A 73 -0.27 2.63 8.65
C VAL A 73 -1.67 2.36 9.16
N THR A 74 -1.78 1.92 10.41
CA THR A 74 -3.03 1.77 11.14
C THR A 74 -2.93 2.50 12.48
N VAL A 75 -4.03 2.55 13.22
CA VAL A 75 -4.07 3.20 14.55
C VAL A 75 -3.03 2.55 15.48
N PRO A 76 -2.39 3.32 16.40
CA PRO A 76 -2.61 4.74 16.67
C PRO A 76 -1.80 5.69 15.76
N HIS A 77 -1.01 5.18 14.83
CA HIS A 77 -0.01 5.96 14.09
C HIS A 77 -0.57 6.78 12.91
N VAL A 78 -1.87 6.65 12.61
CA VAL A 78 -2.55 7.34 11.49
C VAL A 78 -2.48 8.87 11.54
N ALA A 79 -2.23 9.46 12.70
CA ALA A 79 -2.14 10.92 12.87
C ALA A 79 -0.84 11.52 12.32
N ASP A 80 0.23 10.71 12.18
CA ASP A 80 1.48 11.14 11.58
C ASP A 80 1.55 10.67 10.12
N CYS A 81 1.40 11.63 9.19
CA CYS A 81 1.41 11.35 7.75
C CYS A 81 2.77 10.88 7.20
N HIS A 82 3.85 10.94 7.99
CA HIS A 82 5.16 10.42 7.60
C HIS A 82 5.47 9.07 8.27
N HIS A 83 4.57 8.55 9.09
CA HIS A 83 4.79 7.28 9.76
C HIS A 83 4.51 6.12 8.80
N PHE A 84 5.55 5.33 8.50
CA PHE A 84 5.44 4.19 7.58
C PHE A 84 4.51 3.06 8.06
N GLY A 85 4.21 3.05 9.35
CA GLY A 85 3.44 2.01 10.03
C GLY A 85 4.34 0.91 10.58
N GLU A 86 3.92 0.34 11.70
CA GLU A 86 4.66 -0.70 12.41
C GLU A 86 3.72 -1.74 12.99
N GLY A 87 4.21 -2.98 13.06
CA GLY A 87 3.54 -4.06 13.78
C GLY A 87 2.33 -4.68 13.05
N PRO A 88 1.65 -5.63 13.73
CA PRO A 88 0.58 -6.43 13.15
C PRO A 88 -0.66 -5.59 12.80
N LEU A 89 -1.23 -5.84 11.63
CA LEU A 89 -2.53 -5.27 11.25
C LEU A 89 -3.67 -6.02 11.97
N LYS A 90 -4.79 -5.33 12.18
CA LYS A 90 -5.95 -5.83 12.90
C LYS A 90 -7.21 -5.75 12.02
N ALA A 91 -8.11 -6.71 12.18
CA ALA A 91 -9.45 -6.65 11.60
C ALA A 91 -10.24 -5.47 12.15
N ASP A 92 -11.21 -5.01 11.36
CA ASP A 92 -12.14 -3.92 11.67
C ASP A 92 -11.48 -2.55 11.97
N LEU A 93 -10.15 -2.44 11.78
CA LEU A 93 -9.41 -1.19 11.88
C LEU A 93 -8.97 -0.72 10.49
N PRO A 94 -9.04 0.60 10.21
CA PRO A 94 -8.58 1.15 8.95
C PRO A 94 -7.06 1.04 8.82
N VAL A 95 -6.63 0.68 7.61
CA VAL A 95 -5.23 0.70 7.19
C VAL A 95 -5.11 1.66 6.02
N ILE A 96 -4.32 2.72 6.19
CA ILE A 96 -3.97 3.67 5.14
C ILE A 96 -2.78 3.09 4.39
N VAL A 97 -2.92 2.97 3.07
CA VAL A 97 -1.89 2.50 2.15
C VAL A 97 -1.55 3.63 1.19
N ASP A 98 -0.29 4.07 1.16
CA ASP A 98 0.23 5.10 0.28
C ASP A 98 1.43 4.60 -0.53
N ILE A 99 1.33 4.66 -1.86
CA ILE A 99 2.28 4.04 -2.79
C ILE A 99 2.66 5.05 -3.87
N PHE A 100 3.93 5.45 -3.90
CA PHE A 100 4.43 6.53 -4.76
C PHE A 100 5.75 6.17 -5.52
N PRO A 101 5.74 5.09 -6.32
CA PRO A 101 6.95 4.53 -6.92
C PRO A 101 7.41 5.34 -8.14
N MET A 102 8.69 5.19 -8.47
CA MET A 102 9.30 5.76 -9.68
C MET A 102 9.51 4.68 -10.75
N ASP A 103 9.09 4.94 -11.98
CA ASP A 103 9.49 4.13 -13.14
C ASP A 103 11.00 4.34 -13.40
N ASN A 104 11.79 3.26 -13.37
CA ASN A 104 13.24 3.36 -13.54
C ASN A 104 13.65 3.81 -14.95
N ALA A 105 12.83 3.54 -15.97
CA ALA A 105 13.13 3.89 -17.35
C ALA A 105 12.82 5.36 -17.64
N THR A 106 11.68 5.86 -17.15
CA THR A 106 11.18 7.20 -17.50
C THR A 106 11.41 8.25 -16.41
N ARG A 107 11.69 7.81 -15.18
CA ARG A 107 11.82 8.64 -13.97
C ARG A 107 10.54 9.36 -13.54
N TYR A 108 9.39 8.99 -14.11
CA TYR A 108 8.09 9.50 -13.67
C TYR A 108 7.55 8.67 -12.52
N HIS A 109 6.85 9.34 -11.62
CA HIS A 109 6.19 8.72 -10.48
C HIS A 109 4.71 8.51 -10.74
N GLY A 110 4.17 7.45 -10.17
CA GLY A 110 2.76 7.40 -9.80
C GLY A 110 2.63 7.71 -8.31
N ASP A 111 1.44 8.09 -7.87
CA ASP A 111 1.15 8.44 -6.48
C ASP A 111 -0.32 8.11 -6.19
N MET A 112 -0.56 7.29 -5.17
CA MET A 112 -1.91 6.86 -4.81
C MET A 112 -1.98 6.46 -3.35
N THR A 113 -2.96 7.05 -2.66
CA THR A 113 -3.37 6.65 -1.31
C THR A 113 -4.76 6.02 -1.32
N ARG A 114 -4.97 4.96 -0.54
CA ARG A 114 -6.28 4.35 -0.25
C ARG A 114 -6.36 3.93 1.21
N THR A 115 -7.58 3.84 1.72
CA THR A 115 -7.87 3.21 3.01
C THR A 115 -8.56 1.89 2.76
N VAL A 116 -8.17 0.85 3.50
CA VAL A 116 -8.77 -0.49 3.44
C VAL A 116 -9.05 -1.00 4.85
N VAL A 117 -10.14 -1.74 4.99
CA VAL A 117 -10.52 -2.44 6.23
C VAL A 117 -10.73 -3.91 5.88
N CYS A 118 -10.22 -4.81 6.73
CA CYS A 118 -10.56 -6.23 6.69
C CYS A 118 -11.68 -6.49 7.70
N GLY A 119 -12.91 -6.62 7.22
CA GLY A 119 -14.10 -6.69 8.06
C GLY A 119 -15.00 -5.47 7.88
N GLU A 120 -15.71 -5.08 8.94
CA GLU A 120 -16.68 -3.99 8.90
C GLU A 120 -16.08 -2.72 9.54
N PRO A 121 -16.03 -1.59 8.84
CA PRO A 121 -15.64 -0.32 9.44
C PRO A 121 -16.67 0.11 10.50
N SER A 122 -16.21 0.68 11.61
CA SER A 122 -17.10 1.28 12.61
C SER A 122 -17.65 2.63 12.16
N ASP A 123 -18.84 3.03 12.63
CA ASP A 123 -19.47 4.31 12.28
C ASP A 123 -18.68 5.57 12.72
N GLU A 124 -17.81 5.46 13.74
CA GLU A 124 -17.10 6.58 14.36
C GLU A 124 -15.58 6.63 14.05
N ILE A 125 -15.08 5.76 13.16
CA ILE A 125 -13.68 5.72 12.71
C ILE A 125 -13.60 5.85 11.18
#